data_AF-A0A931PE06-F1
#
_entry.id   AF-A0A931PE06-F1
#
_cell.length_a   1.000
_cell.length_b   1.000
_cell.length_c   1.000
_cell.angle_alpha   90.00
_cell.angle_beta   90.00
_cell.angle_gamma   90.00
#
_symmetry.space_group_name_H-M   'P 1'
#
loop_
_entity.id
_entity.type
_entity.pdbx_description
1 polymer ?
#
loop_
_entity_poly.entity_id
_entity_poly.type
_entity_poly.pdbx_seq_one_letter_code
_entity_poly.pdbx_strand_id
1 'polypeptide(L)' 'MPPPGAWFARDAERHYLDRPRFCPMCAASIGEHGGITTEYWTGDTRNFMTWCGACGWFGEVVRFDRVTIMEEEH' A
#
# COMPACT_ATOMS: atom_id res chain seq x y z
N MET A 1 -17.33 13.15 21.35
CA MET A 1 -16.77 13.03 19.98
C MET A 1 -15.29 13.39 20.03
N PRO A 2 -14.42 12.85 19.14
CA PRO A 2 -13.03 13.30 19.05
C PRO A 2 -12.96 14.82 18.81
N PRO A 3 -11.88 15.50 19.22
CA PRO A 3 -11.66 16.90 18.85
C PRO A 3 -11.78 17.08 17.33
N PRO A 4 -12.30 18.22 16.84
CA PRO A 4 -12.25 18.56 15.41
C PRO A 4 -10.83 18.37 14.86
N GLY A 5 -10.68 17.64 13.76
CA GLY A 5 -9.38 17.31 13.15
C GLY A 5 -8.62 16.11 13.75
N ALA A 6 -9.06 15.59 14.90
CA ALA A 6 -8.42 14.42 15.54
C ALA A 6 -9.02 13.07 15.08
N TRP A 7 -9.94 13.06 14.12
CA TRP A 7 -10.54 11.84 13.59
C TRP A 7 -9.51 10.93 12.90
N PHE A 8 -8.46 11.51 12.33
CA PHE A 8 -7.33 10.79 11.71
C PHE A 8 -6.29 10.27 12.72
N ALA A 9 -6.25 10.84 13.94
CA ALA A 9 -5.14 10.63 14.87
C ALA A 9 -5.02 9.19 15.37
N ARG A 10 -6.13 8.45 15.47
CA ARG A 10 -6.13 7.05 15.90
C ARG A 10 -5.58 6.11 14.82
N ASP A 11 -5.67 6.50 13.56
CA ASP A 11 -5.31 5.65 12.43
C ASP A 11 -3.97 6.07 11.80
N ALA A 12 -3.46 7.26 12.11
CA ALA A 12 -2.21 7.82 11.57
C ALA A 12 -1.01 6.86 11.61
N GLU A 13 -0.84 6.14 12.72
CA GLU A 13 0.23 5.15 12.87
C GLU A 13 0.02 3.95 11.93
N ARG A 14 -1.22 3.47 11.80
CA ARG A 14 -1.57 2.37 10.88
C ARG A 14 -1.36 2.77 9.43
N HIS A 15 -1.74 4.00 9.04
CA HIS A 15 -1.48 4.53 7.69
C HIS A 15 0.01 4.57 7.35
N TYR A 16 0.86 4.96 8.31
CA TYR A 16 2.32 4.98 8.12
C TYR A 16 2.93 3.57 7.99
N LEU A 17 2.43 2.62 8.78
CA LEU A 17 2.97 1.26 8.80
C LEU A 17 2.56 0.45 7.57
N ASP A 18 1.32 0.63 7.09
CA ASP A 18 0.76 -0.18 6.01
C ASP A 18 1.21 0.27 4.60
N ARG A 19 1.83 1.45 4.47
CA ARG A 19 2.32 1.96 3.19
C ARG A 19 3.40 1.04 2.60
N PRO A 20 3.24 0.54 1.36
CA PRO A 20 4.29 -0.19 0.64
C PRO A 20 5.65 0.52 0.68
N ARG A 21 6.69 -0.18 1.14
CA ARG A 21 8.08 0.31 1.17
C ARG A 21 8.97 -0.33 0.11
N PHE A 22 8.58 -1.49 -0.39
CA PHE A 22 9.34 -2.27 -1.36
C PHE A 22 8.46 -2.67 -2.54
N CYS A 23 9.04 -2.73 -3.74
CA CYS A 23 8.34 -3.12 -4.96
C CYS A 23 8.00 -4.62 -4.96
N PRO A 24 6.76 -5.03 -5.26
CA PRO A 24 6.39 -6.45 -5.33
C PRO A 24 7.03 -7.18 -6.52
N MET A 25 7.50 -6.46 -7.55
CA MET A 25 8.11 -7.05 -8.73
C MET A 25 9.63 -7.24 -8.61
N CYS A 26 10.35 -6.27 -8.04
CA CYS A 26 11.82 -6.28 -8.00
C CYS A 26 12.42 -6.16 -6.59
N ALA A 27 11.59 -6.10 -5.55
CA ALA A 27 11.97 -5.94 -4.15
C ALA A 27 12.74 -4.64 -3.81
N ALA A 28 13.01 -3.76 -4.77
CA ALA A 28 13.71 -2.50 -4.52
C ALA A 28 12.91 -1.56 -3.61
N SER A 29 13.63 -0.75 -2.82
CA SER A 29 13.04 0.29 -1.97
C SER A 29 12.32 1.33 -2.84
N ILE A 30 11.04 1.55 -2.57
CA ILE A 30 10.23 2.54 -3.31
C ILE A 30 10.79 3.94 -3.06
N GLY A 31 11.04 4.30 -1.80
CA GLY A 31 11.48 5.63 -1.42
C GLY A 31 12.88 6.00 -1.91
N GLU A 32 13.83 5.06 -1.86
CA GLU A 32 15.23 5.33 -2.24
C GLU A 32 15.41 5.53 -3.75
N HIS A 33 14.55 4.93 -4.57
CA HIS A 33 14.57 5.08 -6.03
C HIS A 33 13.61 6.16 -6.56
N GLY A 34 13.12 7.05 -5.70
CA GLY A 34 12.21 8.14 -6.09
C GLY A 34 10.80 7.66 -6.46
N GLY A 35 10.45 6.42 -6.14
CA GLY A 35 9.12 5.86 -6.31
C GLY A 35 8.07 6.56 -5.44
N ILE A 36 6.80 6.37 -5.79
CA ILE A 36 5.68 7.04 -5.14
C ILE A 36 4.68 5.99 -4.66
N THR A 37 4.09 6.23 -3.49
CA THR A 37 2.94 5.49 -2.99
C THR A 37 1.94 6.46 -2.42
N THR A 38 0.73 6.45 -2.97
CA THR A 38 -0.37 7.33 -2.56
C THR A 38 -1.54 6.48 -2.09
N GLU A 39 -1.98 6.74 -0.87
CA GLU A 39 -3.16 6.12 -0.28
C GLU A 39 -4.44 6.79 -0.79
N TYR A 40 -5.46 5.99 -1.07
CA TYR A 40 -6.82 6.45 -1.39
C TYR A 40 -7.87 5.42 -1.00
N TRP A 41 -9.14 5.82 -1.07
CA TRP A 41 -10.28 4.98 -0.71
C TRP A 41 -11.25 4.83 -1.86
N THR A 42 -11.81 3.62 -2.00
CA THR A 42 -12.94 3.31 -2.88
C THR A 42 -14.01 2.62 -2.04
N GLY A 43 -15.04 3.38 -1.64
CA GLY A 43 -15.98 2.94 -0.62
C GLY A 43 -15.25 2.68 0.71
N ASP A 44 -15.42 1.48 1.26
CA ASP A 44 -14.73 1.03 2.47
C ASP A 44 -13.34 0.40 2.18
N THR A 45 -12.95 0.32 0.91
CA THR A 45 -11.68 -0.29 0.50
C THR A 45 -10.56 0.73 0.55
N ARG A 46 -9.42 0.37 1.15
CA ARG A 46 -8.22 1.19 1.26
C ARG A 46 -7.13 0.68 0.32
N ASN A 47 -6.71 1.55 -0.60
CA ASN A 47 -5.87 1.21 -1.73
C ASN A 47 -4.58 2.05 -1.72
N PHE A 48 -3.50 1.50 -2.29
CA PHE A 48 -2.22 2.18 -2.45
C PHE A 48 -1.78 2.19 -3.91
N MET A 49 -1.99 3.31 -4.60
CA MET A 49 -1.44 3.50 -5.96
C MET A 49 0.07 3.67 -5.84
N THR A 50 0.84 2.77 -6.48
CA THR A 50 2.28 2.69 -6.29
C THR A 50 3.02 2.66 -7.63
N TRP A 51 4.11 3.42 -7.70
CA TRP A 51 5.07 3.41 -8.79
C TRP A 51 6.47 3.12 -8.27
N CYS A 52 7.19 2.22 -8.94
CA CYS A 52 8.57 1.87 -8.64
C CYS A 52 9.55 2.57 -9.57
N GLY A 53 10.40 3.44 -9.03
CA GLY A 53 11.46 4.10 -9.81
C GLY A 53 12.64 3.21 -10.20
N ALA A 54 12.74 1.99 -9.67
CA ALA A 54 13.82 1.06 -10.00
C ALA A 54 13.51 0.20 -11.24
N CYS A 55 12.32 -0.40 -11.31
CA CYS A 55 11.93 -1.30 -12.40
C CYS A 55 10.78 -0.77 -13.27
N GLY A 56 10.19 0.37 -12.91
CA GLY A 56 9.08 0.98 -13.65
C GLY A 56 7.70 0.36 -13.39
N TRP A 57 7.58 -0.65 -12.51
CA TRP A 57 6.29 -1.21 -12.15
C TRP A 57 5.33 -0.13 -11.63
N PHE A 58 4.09 -0.17 -12.11
CA PHE A 58 3.00 0.72 -11.72
C PHE A 58 1.76 -0.12 -11.43
N GLY A 59 1.15 0.05 -10.26
CA GLY A 59 -0.04 -0.71 -9.91
C GLY A 59 -0.63 -0.33 -8.56
N GLU A 60 -1.78 -0.92 -8.28
CA GLU A 60 -2.47 -0.78 -7.00
C GLU A 60 -2.08 -1.93 -6.07
N VAL A 61 -1.75 -1.59 -4.83
CA VAL A 61 -1.62 -2.56 -3.73
C VAL A 61 -2.84 -2.43 -2.84
N VAL A 62 -3.57 -3.53 -2.65
CA VAL A 62 -4.76 -3.61 -1.81
C VAL A 62 -4.50 -4.54 -0.62
N ARG A 63 -5.01 -4.18 0.55
CA ARG A 63 -4.95 -5.05 1.73
C ARG A 63 -6.10 -6.04 1.66
N PHE A 64 -5.81 -7.31 1.93
CA PHE A 64 -6.79 -8.38 2.07
C PHE A 64 -6.55 -9.13 3.37
N ASP A 65 -7.60 -9.71 3.96
CA ASP A 65 -7.48 -10.51 5.19
C ASP A 65 -7.03 -11.94 4.91
N ARG A 66 -7.41 -12.49 3.75
CA ARG A 66 -7.09 -13.85 3.34
C ARG A 66 -7.01 -13.96 1.82
N VAL A 67 -6.02 -14.68 1.33
CA VAL A 67 -5.92 -15.15 -0.05
C VAL A 67 -5.89 -16.68 -0.05
N THR A 68 -6.58 -17.28 -0.99
CA THR A 68 -6.54 -18.72 -1.26
C THR A 68 -6.14 -18.89 -2.72
N ILE A 69 -5.00 -19.53 -2.94
CA ILE A 69 -4.48 -19.85 -4.28
C ILE A 69 -4.41 -21.37 -4.43
N MET A 70 -4.63 -21.86 -5.64
CA MET A 70 -4.35 -23.24 -6.01
C MET A 70 -3.02 -23.25 -6.75
N GLU A 71 -2.11 -24.12 -6.33
CA GLU A 71 -0.87 -24.38 -7.06
C GLU A 71 -1.12 -25.55 -8.00
N GLU A 72 -0.75 -25.42 -9.27
CA GLU A 72 -0.73 -26.55 -10.21
C GLU A 72 0.54 -27.38 -9.98
N GLU A 73 0.44 -28.70 -10.15
CA GLU A 73 1.60 -29.59 -10.06
C GLU A 73 2.52 -29.34 -11.27
N HIS A 74 3.78 -28.97 -11.00
CA HIS A 74 4.79 -28.62 -12.01
C HIS A 74 5.59 -29.84 -12.50
#